data_AF-A0A370CJ92-F1
#
_entry.id   AF-A0A370CJ92-F1
#
_cell.length_a   1.000
_cell.length_b   1.000
_cell.length_c   1.000
_cell.angle_alpha   90.00
_cell.angle_beta   90.00
_cell.angle_gamma   90.00
#
_symmetry.space_group_name_H-M   'P 1'
#
loop_
_entity.id
_entity.type
_entity.pdbx_description
1 polymer ?
#
loop_
_entity_poly.entity_id
_entity_poly.type
_entity_poly.pdbx_seq_one_letter_code
_entity_poly.pdbx_strand_id
1 'polypeptide(L)'
;MITVILVLAVFANNYFSHQAIAIRLIGWIIVALAMALLFFYTTQGRRFGEFAQASRAELRKVVWPTREETVRTTLIVMVMVVVASLFLWGIDTLLLWAVSFLTG
;
A
#
# COMPACT_ATOMS: atom_id res chain seq x y z
N MET A 1 5.70 -16.73 -21.12
CA MET A 1 4.50 -17.43 -20.60
C MET A 1 3.27 -16.52 -20.61
N ILE A 2 3.31 -15.36 -19.95
CA ILE A 2 2.22 -14.35 -19.96
C ILE A 2 1.88 -13.87 -21.38
N THR A 3 2.87 -13.68 -22.24
CA THR A 3 2.68 -13.31 -23.65
C THR A 3 1.95 -14.38 -24.47
N VAL A 4 2.21 -15.66 -24.21
CA VAL A 4 1.51 -16.77 -24.90
C VAL A 4 0.04 -16.82 -24.49
N ILE A 5 -0.24 -16.53 -23.22
CA ILE A 5 -1.59 -16.45 -22.65
C ILE A 5 -2.38 -15.27 -23.24
N LEU A 6 -1.76 -14.09 -23.33
CA LEU A 6 -2.39 -12.91 -23.92
C LEU A 6 -2.67 -13.10 -25.41
N VAL A 7 -1.75 -13.71 -26.16
CA VAL A 7 -1.93 -13.99 -27.58
C VAL A 7 -3.09 -14.98 -27.80
N LEU A 8 -3.18 -16.05 -27.00
CA LEU A 8 -4.31 -17.00 -27.07
C LEU A 8 -5.66 -16.35 -26.73
N ALA A 9 -5.70 -15.46 -25.73
CA ALA A 9 -6.92 -14.74 -25.35
C ALA A 9 -7.38 -13.77 -26.45
N VAL A 10 -6.45 -13.07 -27.09
CA VAL A 10 -6.75 -12.16 -28.23
C VAL A 10 -7.17 -12.96 -29.47
N PHE A 11 -6.55 -14.10 -29.74
CA PHE A 11 -6.90 -14.97 -30.88
C PHE A 11 -8.30 -15.59 -30.70
N ALA A 12 -8.62 -16.08 -29.50
CA ALA A 12 -9.96 -16.58 -29.16
C ALA A 12 -11.03 -15.48 -29.26
N ASN A 13 -10.69 -14.24 -28.92
CA ASN A 13 -11.60 -13.10 -29.04
C ASN A 13 -11.84 -12.67 -30.49
N ASN A 14 -10.84 -12.81 -31.37
CA ASN A 14 -10.95 -12.37 -32.77
C ASN A 14 -11.81 -13.34 -33.61
N TYR A 15 -11.67 -14.66 -33.37
CA TYR A 15 -12.37 -15.70 -34.13
C TYR A 15 -13.87 -15.82 -33.80
N PHE A 16 -14.28 -15.45 -32.58
CA PHE A 16 -15.67 -15.52 -32.10
C PHE A 16 -16.46 -14.21 -32.27
N SER A 17 -15.99 -13.28 -33.08
CA SER A 17 -16.65 -11.97 -33.28
C SER A 17 -17.99 -12.05 -34.04
N HIS A 18 -18.37 -13.21 -34.59
CA HIS A 18 -19.53 -13.35 -35.48
C HIS A 18 -20.69 -14.25 -34.99
N GLN A 19 -20.68 -14.79 -33.76
CA GLN A 19 -21.82 -15.57 -33.21
C GLN A 19 -22.01 -15.45 -31.68
N ALA A 20 -23.20 -15.91 -31.23
CA ALA A 20 -23.88 -15.65 -29.94
C ALA A 20 -23.01 -15.56 -28.67
N ILE A 21 -23.38 -14.60 -27.80
CA ILE A 21 -22.72 -14.22 -26.54
C ILE A 21 -22.46 -15.40 -25.56
N ALA A 22 -23.26 -16.46 -25.64
CA ALA A 22 -23.18 -17.62 -24.75
C ALA A 22 -21.88 -18.42 -24.91
N ILE A 23 -21.41 -18.62 -26.15
CA ILE A 23 -20.19 -19.40 -26.42
C ILE A 23 -18.94 -18.62 -26.00
N ARG A 24 -18.98 -17.29 -26.15
CA ARG A 24 -17.92 -16.38 -25.68
C ARG A 24 -17.71 -16.51 -24.16
N LEU A 25 -18.79 -16.51 -23.37
CA LEU A 25 -18.69 -16.57 -21.90
C LEU A 25 -18.05 -17.89 -21.43
N ILE A 26 -18.46 -19.01 -22.01
CA ILE A 26 -17.93 -20.35 -21.69
C ILE A 26 -16.45 -20.46 -22.11
N GLY A 27 -16.09 -19.91 -23.28
CA GLY A 27 -14.69 -19.83 -23.73
C GLY A 27 -13.80 -19.05 -22.77
N TRP A 28 -14.25 -17.88 -22.28
CA TRP A 28 -13.51 -17.10 -21.28
C TRP A 28 -13.38 -17.83 -19.94
N ILE A 29 -14.41 -18.58 -19.51
CA ILE A 29 -14.36 -19.37 -18.27
C ILE A 29 -13.35 -20.51 -18.38
N ILE A 30 -13.32 -21.24 -19.50
CA ILE A 30 -12.37 -22.33 -19.73
C ILE A 30 -10.93 -21.82 -19.81
N VAL A 31 -10.71 -20.69 -20.50
CA VAL A 31 -9.39 -20.06 -20.59
C VAL A 31 -8.93 -19.52 -19.23
N ALA A 32 -9.83 -18.92 -18.44
CA ALA A 32 -9.54 -18.47 -17.07
C ALA A 32 -9.19 -19.65 -16.15
N LEU A 33 -9.93 -20.75 -16.26
CA LEU A 33 -9.68 -21.96 -15.48
C LEU A 33 -8.34 -22.60 -15.85
N ALA A 34 -8.05 -22.72 -17.15
CA ALA A 34 -6.76 -23.23 -17.64
C ALA A 34 -5.59 -22.32 -17.21
N MET A 35 -5.76 -21.00 -17.27
CA MET A 35 -4.79 -20.04 -16.75
C MET A 35 -4.55 -20.19 -15.25
N ALA A 36 -5.60 -20.33 -14.45
CA ALA A 36 -5.50 -20.52 -13.01
C ALA A 36 -4.74 -21.82 -12.68
N LEU A 37 -5.05 -22.92 -13.37
CA LEU A 37 -4.35 -24.19 -13.19
C LEU A 37 -2.86 -24.08 -13.57
N LEU A 38 -2.54 -23.48 -14.71
CA LEU A 38 -1.15 -23.26 -15.13
C LEU A 38 -0.38 -22.34 -14.18
N PHE A 39 -1.05 -21.38 -13.55
CA PHE A 39 -0.49 -20.51 -12.51
C PHE A 39 -0.11 -21.30 -11.25
N PHE A 40 -0.94 -22.25 -10.81
CA PHE A 40 -0.64 -23.09 -9.64
C PHE A 40 0.48 -24.10 -9.90
N TYR A 41 0.66 -24.59 -11.14
CA TYR A 41 1.71 -25.56 -11.47
C TYR A 41 3.07 -24.94 -11.82
N THR A 42 3.16 -23.64 -12.09
CA THR A 42 4.43 -22.97 -12.46
C THR A 42 5.22 -22.51 -11.23
N THR A 43 6.56 -22.54 -11.34
CA THR A 43 7.59 -22.18 -10.34
C THR A 43 7.37 -20.89 -9.53
N GLN A 44 6.46 -20.00 -9.95
CA GLN A 44 6.03 -18.82 -9.18
C GLN A 44 5.11 -19.17 -7.99
N GLY A 45 4.25 -20.18 -8.09
CA GLY A 45 3.33 -20.55 -7.00
C GLY A 45 4.05 -21.06 -5.74
N ARG A 46 5.11 -21.86 -5.91
CA ARG A 46 5.95 -22.32 -4.79
C ARG A 46 6.77 -21.21 -4.16
N ARG A 47 7.35 -20.32 -4.97
CA ARG A 47 8.12 -19.15 -4.50
C ARG A 47 7.25 -18.18 -3.70
N PHE A 48 5.98 -18.01 -4.08
CA PHE A 48 5.05 -17.19 -3.31
C PHE A 48 4.71 -17.82 -1.95
N GLY A 49 4.58 -19.15 -1.90
CA GLY A 49 4.39 -19.89 -0.65
C GLY A 49 5.60 -19.78 0.29
N GLU A 50 6.81 -19.95 -0.23
CA GLU A 50 8.07 -19.79 0.53
C GLU A 50 8.27 -18.33 0.97
N PHE A 51 7.97 -17.36 0.12
CA PHE A 51 8.04 -15.92 0.46
C PHE A 51 7.03 -15.53 1.54
N ALA A 52 5.81 -16.08 1.50
CA ALA A 52 4.79 -15.87 2.53
C ALA A 52 5.20 -16.49 3.88
N GLN A 53 5.83 -17.66 3.85
CA GLN A 53 6.39 -18.28 5.06
C GLN A 53 7.58 -17.48 5.61
N ALA A 54 8.50 -17.03 4.75
CA ALA A 54 9.64 -16.20 5.13
C ALA A 54 9.20 -14.85 5.69
N SER A 55 8.21 -14.20 5.07
CA SER A 55 7.64 -12.92 5.55
C SER A 55 6.98 -13.08 6.92
N ARG A 56 6.27 -14.19 7.18
CA ARG A 56 5.72 -14.51 8.51
C ARG A 56 6.81 -14.74 9.56
N ALA A 57 7.96 -15.30 9.17
CA ALA A 57 9.11 -15.46 10.04
C ALA A 57 9.80 -14.13 10.36
N GLU A 58 9.86 -13.19 9.40
CA GLU A 58 10.44 -11.85 9.59
C GLU A 58 9.54 -10.95 10.43
N LEU A 59 8.22 -11.02 10.24
CA LEU A 59 7.25 -10.28 11.06
C LEU A 59 7.27 -10.70 12.53
N ARG A 60 7.66 -11.95 12.83
CA ARG A 60 7.89 -12.41 14.21
C ARG A 60 9.16 -11.83 14.85
N LYS A 61 10.08 -11.28 14.07
CA LYS A 61 11.25 -10.54 14.56
C LYS A 61 10.95 -9.06 14.83
N VAL A 62 9.76 -8.58 14.45
CA VAL A 62 9.30 -7.24 14.83
C VAL A 62 8.99 -7.28 16.32
N VAL A 63 10.01 -7.00 17.12
CA VAL A 63 9.86 -6.71 18.54
C VAL A 63 9.08 -5.40 18.60
N TRP A 64 7.78 -5.51 18.88
CA TRP A 64 6.96 -4.33 19.10
C TRP A 64 7.51 -3.60 20.34
N PRO A 65 7.85 -2.30 20.19
CA PRO A 65 8.44 -1.53 21.27
C PRO A 65 7.51 -1.51 22.49
N THR A 66 8.09 -1.58 23.68
CA THR A 66 7.33 -1.55 24.93
C THR A 66 6.69 -0.17 25.12
N ARG A 67 5.52 -0.12 25.78
CA ARG A 67 4.75 1.13 25.96
C ARG A 67 5.58 2.24 26.63
N GLU A 68 6.54 1.87 27.47
CA GLU A 68 7.38 2.80 28.21
C GLU A 68 8.33 3.61 27.33
N GLU A 69 8.93 3.01 26.30
CA GLU A 69 9.83 3.71 25.37
C GLU A 69 9.06 4.68 24.46
N THR A 70 7.84 4.29 24.08
CA THR A 70 6.95 5.12 23.26
C THR A 70 6.52 6.38 24.02
N VAL A 71 6.15 6.24 25.30
CA VAL A 71 5.74 7.38 26.14
C VAL A 71 6.91 8.32 26.42
N ARG A 72 8.12 7.79 26.70
CA ARG A 72 9.30 8.62 26.95
C ARG A 72 9.64 9.49 25.76
N THR A 73 9.63 8.92 24.56
CA THR A 73 9.92 9.66 23.32
C THR A 73 8.84 10.71 23.04
N THR A 74 7.56 10.37 23.25
CA THR A 74 6.44 11.31 23.06
C THR A 74 6.49 12.48 24.06
N LEU A 75 6.89 12.23 25.31
CA LEU A 75 7.00 13.27 26.33
C LEU A 75 8.08 14.31 26.01
N ILE A 76 9.23 13.87 25.47
CA ILE A 76 10.30 14.78 25.01
C ILE A 76 9.78 15.69 23.89
N VAL A 77 9.09 15.12 22.90
CA VAL A 77 8.50 15.90 21.80
C VAL A 77 7.44 16.87 22.34
N MET A 78 6.62 16.45 23.29
CA MET A 78 5.58 17.31 23.88
C MET A 78 6.18 18.52 24.61
N VAL A 79 7.26 18.33 25.37
CA VAL A 79 8.00 19.44 25.99
C VAL A 79 8.56 20.39 24.93
N MET A 80 9.15 19.87 23.86
CA MET A 80 9.69 20.69 22.76
C MET A 80 8.59 21.55 22.11
N VAL A 81 7.41 20.96 21.85
CA VAL A 81 6.26 21.67 21.27
C VAL A 81 5.75 22.77 22.19
N VAL A 82 5.67 22.52 23.50
CA VAL A 82 5.25 23.52 24.49
C VAL A 82 6.22 24.70 24.56
N VAL A 83 7.53 24.43 24.51
CA VAL A 83 8.55 25.49 24.49
C VAL A 83 8.45 26.30 23.20
N ALA A 84 8.32 25.64 22.06
CA ALA A 84 8.19 26.30 20.76
C ALA A 84 6.92 27.16 20.67
N SER A 85 5.78 26.66 21.15
CA SER A 85 4.52 27.40 21.12
C SER A 85 4.56 28.63 22.03
N LEU A 86 5.18 28.53 23.21
CA LEU A 86 5.33 29.65 24.13
C LEU A 86 6.26 30.73 23.55
N PHE A 87 7.34 30.31 22.88
CA PHE A 87 8.28 31.23 22.22
C PHE A 87 7.60 32.00 21.08
N LEU A 88 6.88 31.31 20.20
CA LEU A 88 6.13 31.95 19.11
C LEU A 88 5.07 32.90 19.66
N TRP A 89 4.28 32.46 20.64
CA TRP A 89 3.27 33.31 21.29
C TRP A 89 3.87 34.60 21.89
N GLY A 90 5.05 34.52 22.51
CA GLY A 90 5.76 35.68 23.03
C GLY A 90 6.18 36.67 21.94
N ILE A 91 6.63 36.16 20.79
CA ILE A 91 6.97 37.01 19.64
C ILE A 91 5.72 37.63 19.03
N ASP A 92 4.66 36.84 18.82
CA ASP A 92 3.42 37.33 18.22
C ASP A 92 2.79 38.45 19.05
N THR A 93 2.75 38.28 20.38
CA THR A 93 2.24 39.31 21.30
C THR A 93 3.09 40.59 21.30
N LEU A 94 4.42 40.45 21.25
CA LEU A 94 5.33 41.59 21.17
C LEU A 94 5.21 42.34 19.84
N LEU A 95 5.07 41.61 18.72
CA LEU A 95 4.85 42.18 17.40
C LEU A 95 3.50 42.91 17.33
N LEU A 96 2.43 42.31 17.86
CA LEU A 96 1.12 42.96 17.92
C LEU A 96 1.15 44.25 18.75
N TRP A 97 1.87 44.25 19.86
CA TRP A 97 2.08 45.46 20.69
C TRP A 97 2.87 46.54 19.94
N ALA A 98 3.94 46.17 19.22
CA ALA A 98 4.71 47.11 18.43
C ALA A 98 3.91 47.70 17.26
N VAL A 99 3.14 46.87 16.56
CA VAL A 99 2.28 47.31 15.43
C VAL A 99 1.15 48.20 15.91
N SER A 100 0.53 47.90 17.06
CA SER A 100 -0.52 48.75 17.61
C SER A 100 0.01 50.10 18.10
N PHE A 101 1.25 50.15 18.61
CA PHE A 101 1.92 51.41 18.94
C PHE A 101 2.29 52.25 17.71
N LEU A 102 2.59 51.61 16.56
CA LEU A 102 2.93 52.29 15.31
C LEU A 102 1.72 52.73 14.49
N THR A 103 0.60 52.01 14.60
CA THR A 103 -0.63 52.27 13.84
C THR A 103 -1.65 53.11 14.63
N GLY A 104 -1.49 53.19 15.95
CA GLY A 104 -2.17 54.17 16.81
C GLY A 104 -1.45 55.52 16.80
#